data_AF-A0A5E4IX31-F1
#
_entry.id   AF-A0A5E4IX31-F1
#
_cell.length_a   1.000
_cell.length_b   1.000
_cell.length_c   1.000
_cell.angle_alpha   90.00
_cell.angle_beta   90.00
_cell.angle_gamma   90.00
#
_symmetry.space_group_name_H-M   'P 1'
#
loop_
_entity.id
_entity.type
_entity.pdbx_description
1 polymer ?
#
loop_
_entity_poly.entity_id
_entity_poly.type
_entity_poly.pdbx_seq_one_letter_code
_entity_poly.pdbx_strand_id
1 'polypeptide(L)'
;MRVQESPEGLRGGAQRQPLVVDLEDDLAGNIFSGDRIVVNGILKSYQRSTPQAGKSTYFDLFHKGLSVEMEDQEFEEIEIAPEEERLILEMSRDPEIYEQVKKSIAPSIFGYDDVKEALGLQLVSGFEKKLPDGARIRGDIHILLVGDPGIAKSQLLRYMTKISPRGIYTSGKSTTSAGLTATAVKDELGDGRWTIEAGALVLADKGIAAVDELDKMDNEDKSALHEAMEQQTISVAKAGVMATLKSRCSLLAAANPKLGRFDKYEPIAPQINMTPALMSRFDLIFVLTDDPDTKRDSQIAEHILKSNFAGELATQIAWNPQISQEDVDNAMTVIQPAIDPELLRKYVAYARKSIFPTLTNEAKEHFMKYYVGLRTQGQDSNKPVPVTARQLEALIRLGEASARLRLSDNVTLADAKRVVKILEACLRKVGVDPETGFLDADIIASGTSKSTRDRTKSVIDIIRDVSREQQGQAPRDAVLDRAEELGIDRAKAEEIIDRMRRDGGIFEPRPGMLKLLES
;
A
#
# COMPACT_ATOMS: atom_id res chain seq x y z
N MET A 1 33.70 -12.36 -3.11
CA MET A 1 32.26 -12.26 -2.75
C MET A 1 31.58 -13.62 -2.85
N ARG A 2 30.39 -13.80 -2.25
CA ARG A 2 29.55 -14.99 -2.46
C ARG A 2 28.30 -14.59 -3.21
N VAL A 3 27.99 -15.32 -4.28
CA VAL A 3 26.80 -15.10 -5.11
C VAL A 3 25.90 -16.32 -4.97
N GLN A 4 24.59 -16.12 -4.92
CA GLN A 4 23.60 -17.22 -4.91
C GLN A 4 22.88 -17.26 -6.25
N GLU A 5 22.54 -18.46 -6.73
CA GLU A 5 21.75 -18.63 -7.95
C GLU A 5 20.37 -17.99 -7.85
N SER A 6 19.90 -17.44 -8.97
CA SER A 6 18.56 -16.87 -9.09
C SER A 6 17.49 -17.96 -8.94
N PRO A 7 16.42 -17.72 -8.15
CA PRO A 7 15.34 -18.68 -7.97
C PRO A 7 14.59 -19.04 -9.25
N GLU A 8 14.61 -18.19 -10.26
CA GLU A 8 13.87 -18.37 -11.52
C GLU A 8 14.47 -19.48 -12.41
N GLY A 9 15.75 -19.78 -12.24
CA GLY A 9 16.46 -20.84 -12.98
C GLY A 9 16.50 -22.20 -12.28
N LEU A 10 15.99 -22.30 -11.05
CA LEU A 10 16.07 -23.54 -10.27
C LEU A 10 15.08 -24.59 -10.77
N ARG A 11 15.56 -25.81 -10.96
CA ARG A 11 14.68 -26.97 -11.12
C ARG A 11 13.93 -27.20 -9.79
N GLY A 12 12.60 -27.29 -9.87
CA GLY A 12 11.71 -27.27 -8.71
C GLY A 12 12.17 -28.16 -7.56
N GLY A 13 12.41 -27.53 -6.39
CA GLY A 13 12.82 -28.19 -5.15
C GLY A 13 14.33 -28.20 -4.86
N ALA A 14 15.19 -27.76 -5.79
CA ALA A 14 16.62 -27.61 -5.52
C ALA A 14 16.90 -26.42 -4.59
N GLN A 15 17.79 -26.61 -3.61
CA GLN A 15 18.31 -25.51 -2.79
C GLN A 15 19.27 -24.66 -3.60
N ARG A 16 19.23 -23.34 -3.41
CA ARG A 16 20.16 -22.39 -4.01
C ARG A 16 21.58 -22.73 -3.60
N GLN A 17 22.46 -22.93 -4.58
CA GLN A 17 23.87 -23.16 -4.30
C GLN A 17 24.62 -21.82 -4.28
N PRO A 18 25.39 -21.54 -3.22
CA PRO A 18 26.28 -20.39 -3.21
C PRO A 18 27.55 -20.71 -4.01
N LEU A 19 28.00 -19.75 -4.82
CA LEU A 19 29.26 -19.79 -5.53
C LEU A 19 30.18 -18.68 -5.00
N VAL A 20 31.44 -19.02 -4.74
CA VAL A 20 32.45 -18.02 -4.38
C VAL A 20 32.98 -17.38 -5.65
N VAL A 21 32.85 -16.07 -5.76
CA VAL A 21 33.39 -15.29 -6.87
C VAL A 21 34.53 -14.41 -6.36
N ASP A 22 35.67 -14.48 -7.02
CA ASP A 22 36.80 -13.60 -6.80
C ASP A 22 36.77 -12.44 -7.80
N LEU A 23 36.85 -11.21 -7.28
CA LEU A 23 36.85 -9.97 -8.07
C LEU A 23 38.11 -9.19 -7.70
N GLU A 24 38.83 -8.73 -8.71
CA GLU A 24 40.09 -8.01 -8.56
C GLU A 24 39.94 -6.55 -9.02
N ASP A 25 40.80 -5.68 -8.48
CA ASP A 25 41.05 -4.31 -8.93
C ASP A 25 39.80 -3.41 -9.05
N ASP A 26 39.39 -3.08 -10.28
CA ASP A 26 38.33 -2.13 -10.62
C ASP A 26 36.92 -2.62 -10.30
N LEU A 27 36.74 -3.94 -10.22
CA LEU A 27 35.47 -4.57 -9.84
C LEU A 27 35.27 -4.65 -8.32
N ALA A 28 36.32 -4.41 -7.54
CA ALA A 28 36.27 -4.53 -6.08
C ALA A 28 35.56 -3.32 -5.43
N GLY A 29 34.51 -3.58 -4.65
CA GLY A 29 33.79 -2.55 -3.88
C GLY A 29 32.60 -1.92 -4.59
N ASN A 30 32.31 -2.30 -5.83
CA ASN A 30 31.15 -1.78 -6.59
C ASN A 30 29.84 -2.53 -6.30
N ILE A 31 29.88 -3.65 -5.58
CA ILE A 31 28.75 -4.54 -5.36
C ILE A 31 28.42 -4.60 -3.87
N PHE A 32 27.15 -4.41 -3.53
CA PHE A 32 26.67 -4.49 -2.16
C PHE A 32 25.87 -5.79 -1.93
N SER A 33 25.74 -6.18 -0.65
CA SER A 33 24.93 -7.34 -0.29
C SER A 33 23.46 -7.10 -0.67
N GLY A 34 22.90 -7.96 -1.51
CA GLY A 34 21.50 -7.91 -1.94
C GLY A 34 21.29 -7.50 -3.38
N ASP A 35 22.33 -7.06 -4.09
CA ASP A 35 22.23 -6.72 -5.52
C ASP A 35 22.17 -7.99 -6.39
N ARG A 36 21.27 -8.01 -7.38
CA ARG A 36 21.28 -9.04 -8.43
C ARG A 36 22.30 -8.68 -9.48
N ILE A 37 23.21 -9.61 -9.73
CA ILE A 37 24.33 -9.42 -10.64
C ILE A 37 24.51 -10.63 -11.54
N VAL A 38 24.87 -10.39 -12.79
CA VAL A 38 25.37 -11.38 -13.73
C VAL A 38 26.89 -11.28 -13.73
N VAL A 39 27.55 -12.33 -13.27
CA VAL A 39 29.02 -12.39 -13.20
C VAL A 39 29.56 -13.22 -14.36
N ASN A 40 30.19 -12.55 -15.30
CA ASN A 40 30.92 -13.17 -16.38
C ASN A 40 32.35 -13.47 -15.92
N GLY A 41 32.79 -14.72 -16.04
CA GLY A 41 34.09 -15.12 -15.48
C GLY A 41 34.52 -16.52 -15.89
N ILE A 42 35.68 -16.93 -15.37
CA ILE A 42 36.27 -18.24 -15.63
C ILE A 42 36.18 -19.08 -14.34
N LEU A 43 35.56 -20.25 -14.45
CA LEU A 43 35.54 -21.22 -13.36
C LEU A 43 36.94 -21.79 -13.14
N LYS A 44 37.47 -21.64 -11.93
CA LYS A 44 38.77 -22.17 -11.51
C LYS A 44 38.59 -23.13 -10.35
N SER A 45 39.48 -24.10 -10.27
CA SER A 45 39.56 -25.03 -9.15
C SER A 45 40.84 -24.80 -8.38
N TYR A 46 40.79 -24.77 -7.04
CA TYR A 46 41.99 -24.91 -6.22
C TYR A 46 41.89 -26.16 -5.35
N GLN A 47 43.04 -26.76 -5.09
CA GLN A 47 43.13 -27.96 -4.28
C GLN A 47 43.20 -27.58 -2.80
N ARG A 48 42.31 -28.14 -1.96
CA ARG A 48 42.41 -27.93 -0.50
C ARG A 48 43.73 -28.50 0.01
N SER A 49 44.46 -27.70 0.77
CA SER A 49 45.68 -28.14 1.46
C SER A 49 45.47 -27.98 2.96
N THR A 50 45.43 -29.09 3.69
CA THR A 50 45.32 -29.07 5.15
C THR A 50 46.73 -29.19 5.74
N PRO A 51 47.12 -28.36 6.73
CA PRO A 51 48.48 -28.35 7.27
C PRO A 51 49.00 -29.71 7.76
N GLN A 52 48.10 -30.62 8.17
CA GLN A 52 48.45 -31.96 8.69
C GLN A 52 48.31 -33.10 7.68
N ALA A 53 47.57 -32.93 6.57
CA ALA A 53 47.18 -34.04 5.68
C ALA A 53 47.68 -33.89 4.24
N GLY A 54 48.47 -32.85 3.94
CA GLY A 54 48.94 -32.58 2.58
C GLY A 54 47.82 -32.13 1.65
N LYS A 55 48.02 -32.34 0.34
CA LYS A 55 47.06 -31.93 -0.70
C LYS A 55 45.90 -32.93 -0.78
N SER A 56 44.68 -32.45 -0.57
CA SER A 56 43.44 -33.23 -0.67
C SER A 56 43.12 -33.61 -2.12
N THR A 57 42.43 -34.72 -2.36
CA THR A 57 41.88 -35.06 -3.70
C THR A 57 40.64 -34.24 -4.05
N TYR A 58 40.08 -33.52 -3.09
CA TYR A 58 38.93 -32.63 -3.30
C TYR A 58 39.39 -31.24 -3.78
N PHE A 59 38.76 -30.78 -4.85
CA PHE A 59 38.94 -29.46 -5.42
C PHE A 59 37.74 -28.59 -5.06
N ASP A 60 38.01 -27.41 -4.50
CA ASP A 60 36.99 -26.39 -4.38
C ASP A 60 36.95 -25.60 -5.70
N LEU A 61 35.73 -25.34 -6.17
CA LEU A 61 35.49 -24.49 -7.33
C LEU A 61 35.24 -23.06 -6.85
N PHE A 62 35.86 -22.12 -7.54
CA PHE A 62 35.59 -20.70 -7.38
C PHE A 62 35.57 -20.04 -8.76
N HIS A 63 34.81 -18.97 -8.90
CA HIS A 63 34.67 -18.26 -10.15
C HIS A 63 35.57 -17.03 -10.12
N LYS A 64 36.49 -16.89 -11.07
CA LYS A 64 37.23 -15.63 -11.23
C LYS A 64 36.39 -14.71 -12.11
N GLY A 65 35.77 -13.70 -11.52
CA GLY A 65 34.97 -12.71 -12.23
C GLY A 65 35.86 -11.80 -13.08
N LEU A 66 35.46 -11.62 -14.33
CA LEU A 66 36.11 -10.73 -15.31
C LEU A 66 35.24 -9.51 -15.61
N SER A 67 33.92 -9.67 -15.53
CA SER A 67 32.95 -8.61 -15.73
C SER A 67 31.74 -8.89 -14.85
N VAL A 68 31.15 -7.82 -14.32
CA VAL A 68 29.93 -7.88 -13.53
C VAL A 68 28.94 -6.91 -14.13
N GLU A 69 27.75 -7.41 -14.45
CA GLU A 69 26.61 -6.62 -14.90
C GLU A 69 25.57 -6.64 -13.77
N MET A 70 25.00 -5.49 -13.43
CA MET A 70 23.94 -5.41 -12.42
C MET A 70 22.58 -5.57 -13.12
N GLU A 71 21.80 -6.59 -12.72
CA GLU A 71 20.43 -6.80 -13.21
C GLU A 71 19.45 -5.85 -12.52
N ASP A 72 19.63 -5.63 -11.21
CA ASP A 72 18.82 -4.70 -10.43
C ASP A 72 19.38 -3.28 -10.55
N GLN A 73 19.13 -2.62 -11.69
CA GLN A 73 19.44 -1.19 -11.82
C GLN A 73 18.41 -0.37 -11.07
N GLU A 74 18.89 0.60 -10.29
CA GLU A 74 18.00 1.61 -9.72
C GLU A 74 17.32 2.39 -10.86
N PHE A 75 16.15 2.98 -10.63
CA PHE A 75 15.50 3.82 -11.64
C PHE A 75 16.44 4.93 -12.19
N GLU A 76 17.40 5.40 -11.39
CA GLU A 76 18.34 6.45 -11.80
C GLU A 76 19.48 5.95 -12.71
N GLU A 77 19.70 4.63 -12.75
CA GLU A 77 20.80 3.96 -13.45
C GLU A 77 20.38 3.34 -14.78
N ILE A 78 19.07 3.24 -15.05
CA ILE A 78 18.55 2.74 -16.32
C ILE A 78 19.08 3.60 -17.47
N GLU A 79 19.81 2.97 -18.40
CA GLU A 79 20.27 3.61 -19.62
C GLU A 79 19.08 3.84 -20.56
N ILE A 80 18.95 5.08 -21.04
CA ILE A 80 17.87 5.49 -21.94
C ILE A 80 18.51 5.86 -23.27
N ALA A 81 18.10 5.18 -24.34
CA ALA A 81 18.60 5.52 -25.67
C ALA A 81 18.09 6.91 -26.10
N PRO A 82 18.85 7.67 -26.91
CA PRO A 82 18.42 9.00 -27.37
C PRO A 82 17.10 9.00 -28.15
N GLU A 83 16.75 7.89 -28.80
CA GLU A 83 15.46 7.73 -29.49
C GLU A 83 14.30 7.58 -28.49
N GLU A 84 14.50 6.81 -27.43
CA GLU A 84 13.53 6.61 -26.36
C GLU A 84 13.33 7.89 -25.54
N GLU A 85 14.39 8.67 -25.31
CA GLU A 85 14.30 9.98 -24.66
C GLU A 85 13.40 10.93 -25.47
N ARG A 86 13.51 10.92 -26.81
CA ARG A 86 12.63 11.74 -27.66
C ARG A 86 11.16 11.33 -27.53
N LEU A 87 10.88 10.03 -27.49
CA LEU A 87 9.53 9.51 -27.27
C LEU A 87 9.00 9.93 -25.89
N ILE A 88 9.81 9.81 -24.84
CA ILE A 88 9.46 10.24 -23.47
C ILE A 88 9.09 11.73 -23.43
N LEU A 89 9.88 12.58 -24.09
CA LEU A 89 9.62 14.03 -24.16
C LEU A 89 8.41 14.38 -25.02
N GLU A 90 8.08 13.58 -26.03
CA GLU A 90 6.87 13.74 -26.84
C GLU A 90 5.63 13.39 -26.00
N MET A 91 5.69 12.25 -25.30
CA MET A 91 4.63 11.80 -24.40
C MET A 91 4.38 12.78 -23.25
N SER A 92 5.43 13.39 -22.69
CA SER A 92 5.26 14.35 -21.58
C SER A 92 4.56 15.64 -22.00
N ARG A 93 4.53 15.95 -23.30
CA ARG A 93 3.81 17.11 -23.84
C ARG A 93 2.32 16.85 -24.02
N ASP A 94 1.91 15.58 -23.98
CA ASP A 94 0.51 15.21 -24.08
C ASP A 94 -0.25 15.65 -22.80
N PRO A 95 -1.31 16.48 -22.92
CA PRO A 95 -2.14 16.85 -21.78
C PRO A 95 -2.84 15.65 -21.11
N GLU A 96 -2.99 14.52 -21.82
CA GLU A 96 -3.62 13.30 -21.32
C GLU A 96 -2.64 12.27 -20.71
N ILE A 97 -1.38 12.65 -20.45
CA ILE A 97 -0.37 11.74 -19.87
C ILE A 97 -0.86 11.04 -18.59
N TYR A 98 -1.64 11.71 -17.75
CA TYR A 98 -2.22 11.11 -16.54
C TYR A 98 -3.24 10.01 -16.86
N GLU A 99 -4.07 10.21 -17.89
CA GLU A 99 -5.03 9.19 -18.34
C GLU A 99 -4.31 8.00 -18.97
N GLN A 100 -3.26 8.26 -19.75
CA GLN A 100 -2.42 7.21 -20.33
C GLN A 100 -1.73 6.37 -19.25
N VAL A 101 -1.15 7.02 -18.23
CA VAL A 101 -0.53 6.33 -17.09
C VAL A 101 -1.57 5.51 -16.32
N LYS A 102 -2.77 6.06 -16.08
CA LYS A 102 -3.87 5.31 -15.43
C LYS A 102 -4.28 4.07 -16.22
N LYS A 103 -4.45 4.20 -17.54
CA LYS A 103 -4.79 3.07 -18.42
C LYS A 103 -3.66 2.04 -18.52
N SER A 104 -2.43 2.46 -18.29
CA SER A 104 -1.24 1.58 -18.31
C SER A 104 -1.03 0.82 -17.01
N ILE A 105 -1.62 1.29 -15.89
CA ILE A 105 -1.54 0.62 -14.60
C ILE A 105 -2.65 -0.41 -14.48
N ALA A 106 -2.24 -1.68 -14.47
CA ALA A 106 -3.08 -2.87 -14.37
C ALA A 106 -4.29 -2.79 -15.33
N PRO A 107 -4.07 -2.85 -16.66
CA PRO A 107 -5.15 -2.76 -17.65
C PRO A 107 -6.16 -3.91 -17.52
N SER A 108 -5.76 -5.04 -16.93
CA SER A 108 -6.64 -6.17 -16.62
C SER A 108 -7.72 -5.87 -15.57
N ILE A 109 -7.57 -4.79 -14.79
CA ILE A 109 -8.52 -4.41 -13.73
C ILE A 109 -9.35 -3.22 -14.20
N PHE A 110 -10.67 -3.35 -14.16
CA PHE A 110 -11.58 -2.26 -14.50
C PHE A 110 -11.82 -1.30 -13.33
N GLY A 111 -11.86 0.00 -13.62
CA GLY A 111 -12.14 1.06 -12.64
C GLY A 111 -10.98 1.36 -11.68
N TYR A 112 -11.33 1.87 -10.50
CA TYR A 112 -10.39 2.36 -9.48
C TYR A 112 -9.45 3.47 -9.99
N ASP A 113 -9.97 4.40 -10.80
CA ASP A 113 -9.16 5.44 -11.44
C ASP A 113 -8.34 6.27 -10.45
N ASP A 114 -8.93 6.66 -9.31
CA ASP A 114 -8.23 7.41 -8.26
C ASP A 114 -7.08 6.59 -7.64
N VAL A 115 -7.26 5.27 -7.50
CA VAL A 115 -6.22 4.36 -6.97
C VAL A 115 -5.10 4.21 -7.99
N LYS A 116 -5.44 3.99 -9.26
CA LYS A 116 -4.47 3.87 -10.35
C LYS A 116 -3.67 5.16 -10.54
N GLU A 117 -4.32 6.32 -10.41
CA GLU A 117 -3.65 7.62 -10.44
C GLU A 117 -2.61 7.73 -9.33
N ALA A 118 -3.00 7.39 -8.09
CA ALA A 118 -2.12 7.42 -6.94
C ALA A 118 -0.95 6.42 -7.06
N LEU A 119 -1.19 5.22 -7.60
CA LEU A 119 -0.14 4.24 -7.90
C LEU A 119 0.85 4.79 -8.93
N GLY A 120 0.38 5.52 -9.96
CA GLY A 120 1.24 6.20 -10.92
C GLY A 120 2.11 7.28 -10.28
N LEU A 121 1.54 8.07 -9.37
CA LEU A 121 2.29 9.04 -8.57
C LEU A 121 3.32 8.34 -7.66
N GLN A 122 3.00 7.17 -7.11
CA GLN A 122 3.92 6.40 -6.28
C GLN A 122 5.14 5.88 -7.06
N LEU A 123 4.97 5.47 -8.33
CA LEU A 123 6.10 5.03 -9.17
C LEU A 123 7.12 6.14 -9.38
N VAL A 124 6.64 7.36 -9.67
CA VAL A 124 7.52 8.52 -9.89
C VAL A 124 8.10 9.03 -8.58
N SER A 125 7.27 9.09 -7.53
CA SER A 125 7.65 9.54 -6.19
C SER A 125 8.19 10.97 -6.13
N GLY A 126 8.32 11.53 -4.92
CA GLY A 126 9.02 12.78 -4.69
C GLY A 126 10.55 12.59 -4.68
N PHE A 127 11.29 13.62 -4.26
CA PHE A 127 12.74 13.53 -4.10
C PHE A 127 13.19 13.77 -2.66
N GLU A 128 14.33 13.18 -2.30
CA GLU A 128 14.96 13.39 -1.00
C GLU A 128 15.49 14.83 -0.91
N LYS A 129 15.12 15.56 0.14
CA LYS A 129 15.65 16.90 0.41
C LYS A 129 16.63 16.85 1.56
N LYS A 130 17.79 17.47 1.35
CA LYS A 130 18.81 17.65 2.39
C LYS A 130 18.70 19.06 2.94
N LEU A 131 18.44 19.17 4.23
CA LEU A 131 18.42 20.43 4.94
C LEU A 131 19.86 20.85 5.32
N PRO A 132 20.14 22.15 5.52
CA PRO A 132 21.48 22.63 5.89
C PRO A 132 22.00 22.09 7.23
N ASP A 133 21.10 21.66 8.12
CA ASP A 133 21.40 21.04 9.41
C ASP A 133 21.76 19.55 9.31
N GLY A 134 21.75 18.98 8.10
CA GLY A 134 21.99 17.56 7.84
C GLY A 134 20.76 16.67 8.01
N ALA A 135 19.61 17.22 8.38
CA ALA A 135 18.35 16.49 8.40
C ALA A 135 17.89 16.17 6.96
N ARG A 136 17.18 15.05 6.83
CA ARG A 136 16.67 14.55 5.56
C ARG A 136 15.16 14.53 5.59
N ILE A 137 14.55 15.03 4.52
CA ILE A 137 13.11 14.90 4.30
C ILE A 137 12.91 13.86 3.21
N ARG A 138 12.17 12.79 3.54
CA ARG A 138 11.84 11.71 2.60
C ARG A 138 10.99 12.24 1.44
N GLY A 139 11.27 11.75 0.24
CA GLY A 139 10.45 11.97 -0.96
C GLY A 139 9.46 10.84 -1.25
N ASP A 140 9.63 9.68 -0.62
CA ASP A 140 8.85 8.48 -0.89
C ASP A 140 7.40 8.57 -0.44
N ILE A 141 6.52 7.97 -1.25
CA ILE A 141 5.07 7.95 -1.03
C ILE A 141 4.64 6.56 -0.58
N HIS A 142 3.92 6.51 0.53
CA HIS A 142 3.38 5.27 1.08
C HIS A 142 1.87 5.20 0.89
N ILE A 143 1.39 4.09 0.31
CA ILE A 143 -0.02 3.88 0.01
C ILE A 143 -0.50 2.61 0.73
N LEU A 144 -1.66 2.69 1.38
CA LEU A 144 -2.36 1.57 1.99
C LEU A 144 -3.70 1.35 1.28
N LEU A 145 -3.94 0.13 0.80
CA LEU A 145 -5.20 -0.33 0.24
C LEU A 145 -5.92 -1.20 1.26
N VAL A 146 -7.01 -0.73 1.84
CA VAL A 146 -7.85 -1.51 2.75
C VAL A 146 -9.15 -1.83 2.06
N GLY A 147 -9.58 -3.09 2.09
CA GLY A 147 -10.79 -3.47 1.39
C GLY A 147 -11.28 -4.87 1.71
N ASP A 148 -12.47 -5.20 1.23
CA ASP A 148 -13.01 -6.55 1.33
C ASP A 148 -12.16 -7.56 0.52
N PRO A 149 -12.15 -8.85 0.89
CA PRO A 149 -11.57 -9.91 0.08
C PRO A 149 -12.23 -10.02 -1.28
N GLY A 150 -11.47 -10.47 -2.28
CA GLY A 150 -11.99 -10.66 -3.64
C GLY A 150 -11.92 -9.41 -4.52
N ILE A 151 -11.63 -8.24 -3.94
CA ILE A 151 -11.26 -7.07 -4.74
C ILE A 151 -9.79 -7.20 -5.19
N ALA A 152 -9.45 -6.66 -6.35
CA ALA A 152 -8.17 -6.88 -7.03
C ALA A 152 -6.91 -6.26 -6.37
N LYS A 153 -6.90 -6.04 -5.05
CA LYS A 153 -5.78 -5.49 -4.25
C LYS A 153 -4.46 -6.23 -4.50
N SER A 154 -4.42 -7.54 -4.27
CA SER A 154 -3.19 -8.33 -4.43
C SER A 154 -2.68 -8.33 -5.87
N GLN A 155 -3.59 -8.24 -6.85
CA GLN A 155 -3.22 -8.13 -8.27
C GLN A 155 -2.62 -6.77 -8.60
N LEU A 156 -3.14 -5.67 -8.04
CA LEU A 156 -2.53 -4.34 -8.13
C LEU A 156 -1.12 -4.35 -7.54
N LEU A 157 -0.94 -4.90 -6.35
CA LEU A 157 0.37 -5.01 -5.70
C LEU A 157 1.38 -5.76 -6.58
N ARG A 158 1.00 -6.93 -7.10
CA ARG A 158 1.86 -7.74 -7.99
C ARG A 158 2.20 -7.03 -9.30
N TYR A 159 1.25 -6.26 -9.86
CA TYR A 159 1.50 -5.51 -11.08
C TYR A 159 2.52 -4.40 -10.84
N MET A 160 2.38 -3.67 -9.73
CA MET A 160 3.31 -2.60 -9.34
C MET A 160 4.73 -3.12 -9.09
N THR A 161 4.87 -4.29 -8.46
CA THR A 161 6.18 -4.93 -8.27
C THR A 161 6.84 -5.37 -9.57
N LYS A 162 6.07 -5.67 -10.63
CA LYS A 162 6.62 -6.03 -11.94
C LYS A 162 7.12 -4.81 -12.72
N ILE A 163 6.44 -3.65 -12.57
CA ILE A 163 6.88 -2.42 -13.23
C ILE A 163 8.15 -1.88 -12.58
N SER A 164 8.21 -1.86 -11.25
CA SER A 164 9.37 -1.37 -10.51
C SER A 164 10.58 -2.30 -10.66
N PRO A 165 11.79 -1.81 -11.04
CA PRO A 165 12.99 -2.64 -11.21
C PRO A 165 13.42 -3.32 -9.89
N ARG A 166 13.33 -2.62 -8.74
CA ARG A 166 13.55 -3.20 -7.40
C ARG A 166 12.23 -3.46 -6.67
N GLY A 167 11.29 -4.12 -7.35
CA GLY A 167 9.97 -4.45 -6.82
C GLY A 167 9.98 -5.76 -6.02
N ILE A 168 9.77 -5.69 -4.70
CA ILE A 168 9.67 -6.89 -3.86
C ILE A 168 8.24 -7.09 -3.38
N TYR A 169 7.69 -8.29 -3.62
CA TYR A 169 6.38 -8.70 -3.10
C TYR A 169 6.56 -9.61 -1.88
N THR A 170 5.87 -9.30 -0.79
CA THR A 170 5.85 -10.10 0.43
C THR A 170 4.43 -10.20 0.99
N SER A 171 4.09 -11.35 1.60
CA SER A 171 2.84 -11.51 2.36
C SER A 171 3.13 -11.35 3.86
N GLY A 172 2.24 -10.65 4.56
CA GLY A 172 2.37 -10.39 5.99
C GLY A 172 2.26 -11.64 6.88
N LYS A 173 1.68 -12.73 6.37
CA LYS A 173 1.61 -13.99 7.10
C LYS A 173 2.88 -14.84 6.96
N SER A 174 3.54 -14.77 5.81
CA SER A 174 4.70 -15.63 5.50
C SER A 174 6.04 -15.04 5.94
N THR A 175 6.05 -13.76 6.32
CA THR A 175 7.30 -13.01 6.44
C THR A 175 7.46 -12.52 7.86
N THR A 176 8.53 -12.99 8.49
CA THR A 176 8.93 -12.58 9.84
C THR A 176 9.77 -11.31 9.79
N SER A 177 9.99 -10.69 10.95
CA SER A 177 10.88 -9.53 11.12
C SER A 177 12.23 -9.76 10.47
N ALA A 178 12.78 -10.97 10.59
CA ALA A 178 14.03 -11.38 9.96
C ALA A 178 13.99 -11.29 8.42
N GLY A 179 12.88 -11.71 7.82
CA GLY A 179 12.63 -11.67 6.37
C GLY A 179 12.25 -10.29 5.84
N LEU A 180 11.70 -9.40 6.68
CA LEU A 180 11.41 -8.01 6.30
C LEU A 180 12.64 -7.11 6.41
N THR A 181 13.43 -7.28 7.47
CA THR A 181 14.50 -6.35 7.85
C THR A 181 15.87 -6.81 7.39
N ALA A 182 16.69 -7.31 8.29
CA ALA A 182 17.95 -7.98 8.01
C ALA A 182 18.32 -8.83 9.23
N THR A 183 19.01 -9.94 8.97
CA THR A 183 19.37 -10.91 10.01
C THR A 183 20.86 -11.22 9.97
N ALA A 184 21.48 -11.33 11.13
CA ALA A 184 22.85 -11.83 11.24
C ALA A 184 22.82 -13.37 11.21
N VAL A 185 23.37 -13.96 10.16
CA VAL A 185 23.53 -15.40 9.99
C VAL A 185 25.01 -15.74 10.16
N LYS A 186 25.28 -16.83 10.89
CA LYS A 186 26.64 -17.30 11.11
C LYS A 186 27.08 -18.09 9.87
N ASP A 187 28.22 -17.73 9.30
CA ASP A 187 28.79 -18.47 8.18
C ASP A 187 29.28 -19.85 8.64
N GLU A 188 28.65 -20.92 8.14
CA GLU A 188 28.96 -22.32 8.49
C GLU A 188 30.22 -22.86 7.79
N LEU A 189 30.70 -22.21 6.71
CA LEU A 189 31.82 -22.67 5.88
C LEU A 189 33.09 -21.80 6.02
N GLY A 190 33.02 -20.64 6.69
CA GLY A 190 34.14 -19.73 6.90
C GLY A 190 34.72 -19.74 8.33
N ASP A 191 35.38 -18.65 8.74
CA ASP A 191 35.95 -18.40 10.09
C ASP A 191 34.90 -18.39 11.23
N GLY A 192 33.63 -18.74 10.96
CA GLY A 192 32.52 -18.57 11.90
C GLY A 192 32.12 -17.11 12.14
N ARG A 193 32.46 -16.21 11.21
CA ARG A 193 32.10 -14.79 11.27
C ARG A 193 30.61 -14.62 10.99
N TRP A 194 30.03 -13.63 11.65
CA TRP A 194 28.65 -13.22 11.45
C TRP A 194 28.54 -12.38 10.18
N THR A 195 27.65 -12.77 9.28
CA THR A 195 27.32 -12.07 8.04
C THR A 195 25.88 -11.57 8.11
N ILE A 196 25.59 -10.44 7.48
CA ILE A 196 24.24 -9.88 7.44
C ILE A 196 23.55 -10.31 6.16
N GLU A 197 22.38 -10.94 6.29
CA GLU A 197 21.46 -11.19 5.19
C GLU A 197 20.39 -10.10 5.18
N ALA A 198 20.22 -9.46 4.02
CA ALA A 198 19.23 -8.41 3.80
C ALA A 198 17.83 -9.02 3.59
N GLY A 199 16.83 -8.45 4.26
CA GLY A 199 15.42 -8.77 4.07
C GLY A 199 14.74 -7.90 3.02
N ALA A 200 13.45 -8.13 2.83
CA ALA A 200 12.64 -7.57 1.74
C ALA A 200 12.71 -6.03 1.63
N LEU A 201 12.69 -5.29 2.75
CA LEU A 201 12.68 -3.82 2.73
C LEU A 201 14.03 -3.22 2.36
N VAL A 202 15.12 -3.91 2.72
CA VAL A 202 16.48 -3.50 2.36
C VAL A 202 16.75 -3.81 0.88
N LEU A 203 16.29 -4.97 0.41
CA LEU A 203 16.41 -5.35 -1.01
C LEU A 203 15.62 -4.42 -1.94
N ALA A 204 14.52 -3.85 -1.44
CA ALA A 204 13.67 -2.90 -2.16
C ALA A 204 14.13 -1.44 -2.08
N ASP A 205 15.34 -1.12 -1.59
CA ASP A 205 15.86 0.26 -1.50
C ASP A 205 15.71 0.99 -2.86
N LYS A 206 15.19 2.24 -2.82
CA LYS A 206 14.81 3.06 -3.98
C LYS A 206 13.73 2.50 -4.94
N GLY A 207 13.18 1.32 -4.65
CA GLY A 207 12.09 0.69 -5.39
C GLY A 207 10.74 0.73 -4.66
N ILE A 208 9.92 -0.29 -4.90
CA ILE A 208 8.62 -0.49 -4.26
C ILE A 208 8.65 -1.79 -3.45
N ALA A 209 8.30 -1.69 -2.17
CA ALA A 209 8.03 -2.84 -1.32
C ALA A 209 6.51 -3.03 -1.24
N ALA A 210 6.00 -4.11 -1.83
CA ALA A 210 4.59 -4.47 -1.77
C ALA A 210 4.33 -5.49 -0.66
N VAL A 211 3.53 -5.11 0.34
CA VAL A 211 3.17 -5.95 1.49
C VAL A 211 1.69 -6.28 1.46
N ASP A 212 1.33 -7.53 1.17
CA ASP A 212 -0.05 -8.00 1.24
C ASP A 212 -0.39 -8.51 2.65
N GLU A 213 -1.68 -8.53 3.00
CA GLU A 213 -2.19 -9.00 4.30
C GLU A 213 -1.49 -8.35 5.52
N LEU A 214 -1.27 -7.03 5.47
CA LEU A 214 -0.60 -6.28 6.54
C LEU A 214 -1.34 -6.41 7.90
N ASP A 215 -2.65 -6.68 7.89
CA ASP A 215 -3.44 -6.91 9.09
C ASP A 215 -3.06 -8.20 9.84
N LYS A 216 -2.48 -9.18 9.14
CA LYS A 216 -2.07 -10.49 9.68
C LYS A 216 -0.65 -10.53 10.23
N MET A 217 0.13 -9.45 10.07
CA MET A 217 1.46 -9.36 10.64
C MET A 217 1.46 -9.29 12.16
N ASP A 218 2.48 -9.89 12.76
CA ASP A 218 2.76 -9.78 14.19
C ASP A 218 3.18 -8.36 14.57
N ASN A 219 3.06 -8.03 15.86
CA ASN A 219 3.39 -6.69 16.34
C ASN A 219 4.89 -6.37 16.24
N GLU A 220 5.77 -7.38 16.34
CA GLU A 220 7.21 -7.22 16.14
C GLU A 220 7.53 -6.80 14.69
N ASP A 221 6.90 -7.46 13.71
CA ASP A 221 7.06 -7.16 12.29
C ASP A 221 6.52 -5.77 11.93
N LYS A 222 5.40 -5.39 12.55
CA LYS A 222 4.85 -4.02 12.44
C LYS A 222 5.82 -3.00 13.02
N SER A 223 6.51 -3.30 14.12
CA SER A 223 7.54 -2.41 14.71
C SER A 223 8.73 -2.22 13.78
N ALA A 224 9.17 -3.27 13.10
CA ALA A 224 10.22 -3.18 12.08
C ALA A 224 9.80 -2.29 10.90
N LEU A 225 8.55 -2.42 10.43
CA LEU A 225 8.00 -1.52 9.40
C LEU A 225 7.93 -0.06 9.88
N HIS A 226 7.61 0.16 11.16
CA HIS A 226 7.59 1.50 11.74
C HIS A 226 8.95 2.21 11.66
N GLU A 227 10.04 1.51 11.98
CA GLU A 227 11.40 2.03 11.88
C GLU A 227 11.75 2.36 10.43
N ALA A 228 11.54 1.40 9.52
CA ALA A 228 11.82 1.56 8.10
C ALA A 228 11.04 2.73 7.47
N MET A 229 9.75 2.89 7.79
CA MET A 229 8.93 3.99 7.26
C MET A 229 9.30 5.36 7.83
N GLU A 230 9.80 5.47 9.07
CA GLU A 230 10.19 6.76 9.66
C GLU A 230 11.58 7.18 9.22
N GLN A 231 12.54 6.29 9.41
CA GLN A 231 13.95 6.63 9.33
C GLN A 231 14.53 6.28 7.95
N GLN A 232 13.81 5.49 7.15
CA GLN A 232 14.30 4.91 5.89
C GLN A 232 15.63 4.15 6.07
N THR A 233 15.83 3.65 7.28
CA THR A 233 16.99 2.88 7.72
C THR A 233 16.53 1.82 8.67
N ILE A 234 17.21 0.68 8.67
CA ILE A 234 17.01 -0.43 9.58
C ILE A 234 18.32 -0.65 10.32
N SER A 235 18.27 -0.52 11.64
CA SER A 235 19.41 -0.76 12.51
C SER A 235 19.41 -2.22 12.99
N VAL A 236 20.48 -2.95 12.70
CA VAL A 236 20.67 -4.32 13.18
C VAL A 236 21.85 -4.34 14.12
N ALA A 237 21.57 -4.65 15.39
CA ALA A 237 22.56 -4.91 16.43
C ALA A 237 22.39 -6.35 16.93
N LYS A 238 22.94 -7.32 16.19
CA LYS A 238 22.86 -8.74 16.56
C LYS A 238 24.23 -9.40 16.43
N ALA A 239 24.53 -10.27 17.38
CA ALA A 239 25.71 -11.13 17.38
C ALA A 239 27.06 -10.40 17.16
N GLY A 240 27.20 -9.21 17.75
CA GLY A 240 28.41 -8.39 17.66
C GLY A 240 28.55 -7.59 16.38
N VAL A 241 27.61 -7.70 15.44
CA VAL A 241 27.55 -6.85 14.24
C VAL A 241 26.56 -5.73 14.49
N MET A 242 27.06 -4.49 14.44
CA MET A 242 26.25 -3.27 14.43
C MET A 242 26.31 -2.69 13.02
N ALA A 243 25.20 -2.73 12.30
CA ALA A 243 25.08 -2.16 10.97
C ALA A 243 23.76 -1.42 10.82
N THR A 244 23.79 -0.33 10.07
CA THR A 244 22.60 0.41 9.67
C THR A 244 22.45 0.26 8.16
N LEU A 245 21.39 -0.42 7.75
CA LEU A 245 21.06 -0.64 6.34
C LEU A 245 20.05 0.40 5.89
N LYS A 246 20.15 0.85 4.65
CA LYS A 246 19.19 1.78 4.06
C LYS A 246 17.97 1.01 3.55
N SER A 247 16.79 1.62 3.66
CA SER A 247 15.50 1.07 3.22
C SER A 247 14.60 2.19 2.68
N ARG A 248 15.15 3.02 1.79
CA ARG A 248 14.49 4.16 1.11
C ARG A 248 13.55 3.65 0.02
N CYS A 249 12.58 2.82 0.42
CA CYS A 249 11.62 2.22 -0.48
C CYS A 249 10.24 2.88 -0.32
N SER A 250 9.45 2.87 -1.39
CA SER A 250 8.04 3.24 -1.32
C SER A 250 7.21 2.02 -0.91
N LEU A 251 6.56 2.08 0.26
CA LEU A 251 5.71 1.01 0.76
C LEU A 251 4.32 1.05 0.11
N LEU A 252 3.93 -0.04 -0.54
CA LEU A 252 2.57 -0.30 -1.01
C LEU A 252 1.98 -1.46 -0.21
N ALA A 253 1.05 -1.15 0.68
CA ALA A 253 0.45 -2.15 1.55
C ALA A 253 -0.99 -2.48 1.16
N ALA A 254 -1.40 -3.73 1.35
CA ALA A 254 -2.78 -4.16 1.32
C ALA A 254 -3.19 -4.77 2.66
N ALA A 255 -4.39 -4.45 3.13
CA ALA A 255 -4.95 -4.99 4.36
C ALA A 255 -6.42 -5.37 4.18
N ASN A 256 -6.89 -6.28 5.01
CA ASN A 256 -8.31 -6.63 5.13
C ASN A 256 -8.90 -6.07 6.43
N PRO A 257 -10.21 -5.77 6.47
CA PRO A 257 -10.88 -5.41 7.71
C PRO A 257 -10.91 -6.59 8.70
N LYS A 258 -11.04 -6.29 10.00
CA LYS A 258 -10.98 -7.27 11.09
C LYS A 258 -11.92 -8.47 10.91
N LEU A 259 -13.15 -8.21 10.48
CA LEU A 259 -14.21 -9.22 10.30
C LEU A 259 -14.25 -9.79 8.88
N GLY A 260 -13.20 -9.56 8.08
CA GLY A 260 -13.15 -9.97 6.69
C GLY A 260 -13.92 -9.04 5.76
N ARG A 261 -15.10 -8.53 6.13
CA ARG A 261 -15.80 -7.49 5.38
C ARG A 261 -16.02 -6.23 6.21
N PHE A 262 -16.15 -5.08 5.55
CA PHE A 262 -16.58 -3.87 6.20
C PHE A 262 -18.05 -3.95 6.61
N ASP A 263 -18.32 -3.65 7.87
CA ASP A 263 -19.66 -3.32 8.33
C ASP A 263 -19.97 -1.88 7.95
N LYS A 264 -21.12 -1.67 7.30
CA LYS A 264 -21.61 -0.35 6.94
C LYS A 264 -22.10 0.41 8.16
N TYR A 265 -22.62 -0.27 9.17
CA TYR A 265 -23.22 0.38 10.33
C TYR A 265 -22.19 0.82 11.38
N GLU A 266 -20.93 0.39 11.24
CA GLU A 266 -19.82 0.85 12.07
C GLU A 266 -18.89 1.79 11.29
N PRO A 267 -18.25 2.76 11.96
CA PRO A 267 -17.19 3.55 11.34
C PRO A 267 -16.04 2.65 10.83
N ILE A 268 -15.43 3.02 9.71
CA ILE A 268 -14.39 2.20 9.05
C ILE A 268 -13.10 2.11 9.87
N ALA A 269 -12.71 3.18 10.55
CA ALA A 269 -11.44 3.24 11.26
C ALA A 269 -11.23 2.16 12.36
N PRO A 270 -12.18 1.89 13.29
CA PRO A 270 -12.02 0.81 14.25
C PRO A 270 -11.99 -0.59 13.60
N GLN A 271 -12.55 -0.74 12.40
CA GLN A 271 -12.57 -1.99 11.66
C GLN A 271 -11.21 -2.34 11.04
N ILE A 272 -10.25 -1.41 11.00
CA ILE A 272 -8.88 -1.62 10.54
C ILE A 272 -8.02 -2.08 11.73
N ASN A 273 -7.32 -3.21 11.60
CA ASN A 273 -6.48 -3.77 12.67
C ASN A 273 -5.07 -3.16 12.73
N MET A 274 -4.97 -1.85 12.88
CA MET A 274 -3.69 -1.12 12.86
C MET A 274 -3.62 -0.04 13.92
N THR A 275 -2.41 0.23 14.41
CA THR A 275 -2.18 1.33 15.37
C THR A 275 -2.34 2.68 14.66
N PRO A 276 -2.90 3.71 15.32
CA PRO A 276 -2.98 5.06 14.75
C PRO A 276 -1.61 5.62 14.35
N ALA A 277 -0.56 5.24 15.09
CA ALA A 277 0.82 5.59 14.77
C ALA A 277 1.26 5.06 13.40
N LEU A 278 0.82 3.85 13.01
CA LEU A 278 1.18 3.24 11.71
C LEU A 278 0.35 3.87 10.59
N MET A 279 -0.95 4.03 10.82
CA MET A 279 -1.86 4.65 9.85
C MET A 279 -1.41 6.06 9.47
N SER A 280 -0.95 6.86 10.43
CA SER A 280 -0.48 8.23 10.18
C SER A 280 0.78 8.34 9.31
N ARG A 281 1.47 7.21 9.04
CA ARG A 281 2.70 7.16 8.23
C ARG A 281 2.45 6.90 6.76
N PHE A 282 1.26 6.40 6.43
CA PHE A 282 0.78 6.29 5.06
C PHE A 282 0.32 7.66 4.59
N ASP A 283 0.78 8.06 3.42
CA ASP A 283 0.41 9.32 2.79
C ASP A 283 -1.01 9.23 2.21
N LEU A 284 -1.39 8.06 1.67
CA LEU A 284 -2.74 7.77 1.16
C LEU A 284 -3.28 6.44 1.72
N ILE A 285 -4.54 6.46 2.16
CA ILE A 285 -5.27 5.27 2.61
C ILE A 285 -6.54 5.15 1.78
N PHE A 286 -6.58 4.17 0.88
CA PHE A 286 -7.77 3.88 0.08
C PHE A 286 -8.62 2.82 0.76
N VAL A 287 -9.89 3.15 1.00
CA VAL A 287 -10.90 2.19 1.44
C VAL A 287 -11.69 1.74 0.22
N LEU A 288 -11.69 0.43 -0.02
CA LEU A 288 -12.33 -0.22 -1.15
C LEU A 288 -13.41 -1.17 -0.61
N THR A 289 -14.67 -0.72 -0.68
CA THR A 289 -15.84 -1.51 -0.34
C THR A 289 -16.36 -2.27 -1.56
N ASP A 290 -16.81 -3.51 -1.34
CA ASP A 290 -17.52 -4.31 -2.32
C ASP A 290 -19.03 -4.05 -2.19
N ASP A 291 -19.48 -2.98 -2.85
CA ASP A 291 -20.89 -2.59 -2.88
C ASP A 291 -21.54 -3.10 -4.18
N PRO A 292 -22.57 -3.97 -4.11
CA PRO A 292 -23.25 -4.47 -5.30
C PRO A 292 -23.89 -3.31 -6.08
N ASP A 293 -23.48 -3.13 -7.33
CA ASP A 293 -24.05 -2.14 -8.23
C ASP A 293 -24.17 -2.75 -9.63
N THR A 294 -25.42 -2.99 -10.05
CA THR A 294 -25.74 -3.57 -11.36
C THR A 294 -24.99 -2.95 -12.54
N LYS A 295 -24.79 -1.62 -12.56
CA LYS A 295 -24.11 -0.95 -13.68
C LYS A 295 -22.60 -1.22 -13.65
N ARG A 296 -22.00 -1.02 -12.47
CA ARG A 296 -20.57 -1.23 -12.27
C ARG A 296 -20.18 -2.70 -12.43
N ASP A 297 -20.98 -3.61 -11.86
CA ASP A 297 -20.75 -5.05 -11.91
C ASP A 297 -20.88 -5.57 -13.34
N SER A 298 -21.82 -5.04 -14.13
CA SER A 298 -21.93 -5.37 -15.56
C SER A 298 -20.68 -4.97 -16.34
N GLN A 299 -20.14 -3.78 -16.07
CA GLN A 299 -18.91 -3.30 -16.73
C GLN A 299 -17.68 -4.11 -16.30
N ILE A 300 -17.58 -4.45 -15.01
CA ILE A 300 -16.50 -5.32 -14.50
C ILE A 300 -16.60 -6.70 -15.16
N ALA A 301 -17.78 -7.29 -15.20
CA ALA A 301 -18.01 -8.60 -15.82
C ALA A 301 -17.67 -8.58 -17.32
N GLU A 302 -18.11 -7.56 -18.05
CA GLU A 302 -17.78 -7.38 -19.47
C GLU A 302 -16.26 -7.28 -19.67
N HIS A 303 -15.55 -6.53 -18.82
CA HIS A 303 -14.10 -6.40 -18.88
C HIS A 303 -13.38 -7.72 -18.60
N ILE A 304 -13.82 -8.47 -17.58
CA ILE A 304 -13.26 -9.78 -17.24
C ILE A 304 -13.47 -10.78 -18.39
N LEU A 305 -14.67 -10.81 -18.98
CA LEU A 305 -14.98 -11.68 -20.11
C LEU A 305 -14.13 -11.34 -21.34
N LYS A 306 -13.97 -10.05 -21.67
CA LYS A 306 -13.10 -9.61 -22.77
C LYS A 306 -11.63 -9.96 -22.53
N SER A 307 -11.15 -9.73 -21.31
CA SER A 307 -9.77 -10.07 -20.90
C SER A 307 -9.51 -11.58 -20.99
N ASN A 308 -10.44 -12.40 -20.50
CA ASN A 308 -10.34 -13.85 -20.57
C ASN A 308 -10.41 -14.35 -22.02
N PHE A 309 -11.32 -13.80 -22.82
CA PHE A 309 -11.44 -14.12 -24.24
C PHE A 309 -10.15 -13.79 -25.02
N ALA A 310 -9.54 -12.63 -24.75
CA ALA A 310 -8.24 -12.27 -25.34
C ALA A 310 -7.14 -13.26 -24.96
N GLY A 311 -7.09 -13.69 -23.68
CA GLY A 311 -6.14 -14.70 -23.22
C GLY A 311 -6.37 -16.10 -23.81
N GLU A 312 -7.63 -16.49 -24.01
CA GLU A 312 -8.00 -17.74 -24.68
C GLU A 312 -7.54 -17.74 -26.13
N LEU A 313 -7.84 -16.68 -26.90
CA LEU A 313 -7.41 -16.55 -28.29
C LEU A 313 -5.88 -16.56 -28.42
N ALA A 314 -5.17 -15.84 -27.56
CA ALA A 314 -3.70 -15.80 -27.54
C ALA A 314 -3.07 -17.18 -27.27
N THR A 315 -3.76 -18.06 -26.53
CA THR A 315 -3.28 -19.42 -26.26
C THR A 315 -3.68 -20.39 -27.38
N GLN A 316 -4.90 -20.25 -27.89
CA GLN A 316 -5.46 -21.12 -28.92
C GLN A 316 -4.82 -20.92 -30.29
N ILE A 317 -4.27 -19.73 -30.59
CA ILE A 317 -3.59 -19.47 -31.88
C ILE A 317 -2.47 -20.48 -32.17
N ALA A 318 -1.81 -21.00 -31.12
CA ALA A 318 -0.75 -21.98 -31.28
C ALA A 318 -1.26 -23.30 -31.88
N TRP A 319 -2.50 -23.71 -31.56
CA TRP A 319 -3.02 -25.06 -31.83
C TRP A 319 -4.28 -25.05 -32.72
N ASN A 320 -4.89 -23.87 -32.97
CA ASN A 320 -6.09 -23.71 -33.79
C ASN A 320 -5.84 -22.77 -34.99
N PRO A 321 -5.66 -23.31 -36.20
CA PRO A 321 -5.33 -22.52 -37.40
C PRO A 321 -6.49 -21.67 -37.96
N GLN A 322 -7.67 -21.70 -37.35
CA GLN A 322 -8.81 -20.85 -37.72
C GLN A 322 -8.76 -19.46 -37.07
N ILE A 323 -7.90 -19.28 -36.06
CA ILE A 323 -7.75 -18.01 -35.34
C ILE A 323 -6.61 -17.24 -36.01
N SER A 324 -6.91 -16.05 -36.53
CA SER A 324 -5.88 -15.19 -37.12
C SER A 324 -5.18 -14.35 -36.06
N GLN A 325 -3.95 -13.93 -36.33
CA GLN A 325 -3.22 -13.00 -35.45
C GLN A 325 -3.98 -11.67 -35.27
N GLU A 326 -4.71 -11.22 -36.30
CA GLU A 326 -5.52 -10.00 -36.26
C GLU A 326 -6.71 -10.12 -35.28
N ASP A 327 -7.33 -11.30 -35.17
CA ASP A 327 -8.39 -11.54 -34.19
C ASP A 327 -7.86 -11.45 -32.74
N VAL A 328 -6.64 -11.95 -32.53
CA VAL A 328 -5.94 -11.84 -31.24
C VAL A 328 -5.63 -10.37 -30.94
N ASP A 329 -5.03 -9.63 -31.87
CA ASP A 329 -4.64 -8.23 -31.65
C ASP A 329 -5.85 -7.34 -31.36
N ASN A 330 -6.96 -7.54 -32.07
CA ASN A 330 -8.22 -6.83 -31.83
C ASN A 330 -8.78 -7.14 -30.42
N ALA A 331 -8.73 -8.39 -29.98
CA ALA A 331 -9.18 -8.77 -28.64
C ALA A 331 -8.23 -8.25 -27.55
N MET A 332 -6.92 -8.25 -27.81
CA MET A 332 -5.87 -7.79 -26.89
C MET A 332 -5.89 -6.28 -26.68
N THR A 333 -6.46 -5.50 -27.60
CA THR A 333 -6.55 -4.03 -27.50
C THR A 333 -7.21 -3.57 -26.18
N VAL A 334 -8.12 -4.37 -25.61
CA VAL A 334 -8.82 -4.07 -24.35
C VAL A 334 -7.89 -4.16 -23.12
N ILE A 335 -6.84 -4.98 -23.21
CA ILE A 335 -5.90 -5.24 -22.11
C ILE A 335 -4.48 -4.74 -22.41
N GLN A 336 -4.24 -4.17 -23.60
CA GLN A 336 -2.98 -3.51 -23.91
C GLN A 336 -2.88 -2.21 -23.09
N PRO A 337 -1.77 -2.01 -22.36
CA PRO A 337 -1.56 -0.75 -21.68
C PRO A 337 -1.34 0.36 -22.72
N ALA A 338 -1.83 1.57 -22.42
CA ALA A 338 -1.65 2.71 -23.31
C ALA A 338 -0.16 3.06 -23.52
N ILE A 339 0.66 2.77 -22.52
CA ILE A 339 2.11 2.90 -22.51
C ILE A 339 2.68 1.51 -22.23
N ASP A 340 3.59 1.05 -23.07
CA ASP A 340 4.28 -0.21 -22.85
C ASP A 340 4.97 -0.23 -21.46
N PRO A 341 4.90 -1.34 -20.69
CA PRO A 341 5.47 -1.38 -19.35
C PRO A 341 6.98 -1.08 -19.29
N GLU A 342 7.74 -1.46 -20.32
CA GLU A 342 9.18 -1.16 -20.41
C GLU A 342 9.39 0.33 -20.67
N LEU A 343 8.63 0.91 -21.61
CA LEU A 343 8.68 2.35 -21.88
C LEU A 343 8.24 3.17 -20.67
N LEU A 344 7.20 2.74 -19.94
CA LEU A 344 6.75 3.37 -18.70
C LEU A 344 7.84 3.32 -17.63
N ARG A 345 8.58 2.20 -17.52
CA ARG A 345 9.72 2.08 -16.60
C ARG A 345 10.82 3.07 -16.96
N LYS A 346 11.18 3.21 -18.24
CA LYS A 346 12.16 4.18 -18.73
C LYS A 346 11.69 5.63 -18.56
N TYR A 347 10.39 5.89 -18.75
CA TYR A 347 9.78 7.19 -18.48
C TYR A 347 9.92 7.59 -17.00
N VAL A 348 9.59 6.67 -16.09
CA VAL A 348 9.72 6.90 -14.65
C VAL A 348 11.19 7.10 -14.25
N ALA A 349 12.11 6.31 -14.83
CA ALA A 349 13.55 6.47 -14.66
C ALA A 349 14.03 7.87 -15.04
N TYR A 350 13.65 8.34 -16.24
CA TYR A 350 13.96 9.68 -16.72
C TYR A 350 13.42 10.76 -15.78
N ALA A 351 12.15 10.64 -15.39
CA ALA A 351 11.49 11.61 -14.52
C ALA A 351 12.18 11.73 -13.15
N ARG A 352 12.62 10.62 -12.57
CA ARG A 352 13.33 10.60 -11.27
C ARG A 352 14.73 11.20 -11.35
N LYS A 353 15.43 10.99 -12.46
CA LYS A 353 16.81 11.44 -12.71
C LYS A 353 16.91 12.92 -13.08
N SER A 354 16.00 13.40 -13.93
CA SER A 354 16.16 14.70 -14.60
C SER A 354 15.38 15.84 -13.93
N ILE A 355 14.32 15.56 -13.18
CA ILE A 355 13.35 16.58 -12.75
C ILE A 355 13.30 16.70 -11.22
N PHE A 356 13.50 17.91 -10.71
CA PHE A 356 13.48 18.25 -9.28
C PHE A 356 12.56 19.46 -9.05
N PRO A 357 11.24 19.24 -8.96
CA PRO A 357 10.29 20.33 -9.05
C PRO A 357 10.27 21.18 -7.78
N THR A 358 9.99 22.47 -7.97
CA THR A 358 9.81 23.43 -6.86
C THR A 358 8.36 23.88 -6.74
N LEU A 359 7.90 24.13 -5.52
CA LEU A 359 6.53 24.57 -5.29
C LEU A 359 6.36 26.05 -5.66
N THR A 360 5.41 26.33 -6.56
CA THR A 360 4.96 27.70 -6.86
C THR A 360 4.21 28.30 -5.67
N ASN A 361 4.16 29.63 -5.60
CA ASN A 361 3.45 30.33 -4.51
C ASN A 361 1.95 30.02 -4.51
N GLU A 362 1.34 29.88 -5.69
CA GLU A 362 -0.07 29.51 -5.85
C GLU A 362 -0.36 28.11 -5.29
N ALA A 363 0.50 27.12 -5.60
CA ALA A 363 0.37 25.77 -5.08
C ALA A 363 0.54 25.72 -3.55
N LYS A 364 1.52 26.47 -3.00
CA LYS A 364 1.73 26.59 -1.55
C LYS A 364 0.50 27.16 -0.85
N GLU A 365 -0.07 28.23 -1.38
CA GLU A 365 -1.25 28.86 -0.80
C GLU A 365 -2.45 27.91 -0.84
N HIS A 366 -2.63 27.16 -1.92
CA HIS A 366 -3.69 26.16 -2.05
C HIS A 366 -3.54 25.03 -1.03
N PHE A 367 -2.35 24.42 -0.90
CA PHE A 367 -2.10 23.39 0.09
C PHE A 367 -2.26 23.90 1.52
N MET A 368 -1.80 25.12 1.80
CA MET A 368 -1.97 25.74 3.11
C MET A 368 -3.45 25.94 3.45
N LYS A 369 -4.24 26.53 2.53
CA LYS A 369 -5.68 26.74 2.72
C LYS A 369 -6.41 25.42 2.95
N TYR A 370 -6.12 24.41 2.13
CA TYR A 370 -6.72 23.09 2.27
C TYR A 370 -6.34 22.42 3.60
N TYR A 371 -5.06 22.42 3.98
CA TYR A 371 -4.60 21.83 5.24
C TYR A 371 -5.20 22.53 6.46
N VAL A 372 -5.25 23.87 6.47
CA VAL A 372 -5.88 24.63 7.57
C VAL A 372 -7.37 24.31 7.63
N GLY A 373 -8.07 24.28 6.49
CA GLY A 373 -9.48 23.89 6.42
C GLY A 373 -9.72 22.49 6.98
N LEU A 374 -8.91 21.51 6.56
CA LEU A 374 -8.96 20.13 7.03
C LEU A 374 -8.72 20.04 8.54
N ARG A 375 -7.79 20.83 9.08
CA ARG A 375 -7.47 20.87 10.52
C ARG A 375 -8.55 21.57 11.33
N THR A 376 -9.15 22.66 10.85
CA THR A 376 -10.28 23.34 11.50
C THR A 376 -11.49 22.42 11.56
N GLN A 377 -11.78 21.72 10.46
CA GLN A 377 -12.81 20.69 10.43
C GLN A 377 -12.43 19.48 11.32
N GLY A 378 -11.13 19.27 11.58
CA GLY A 378 -10.58 18.18 12.39
C GLY A 378 -10.42 18.47 13.89
N GLN A 379 -10.87 19.62 14.40
CA GLN A 379 -10.74 19.98 15.83
C GLN A 379 -11.70 19.21 16.76
N ASP A 380 -12.65 18.45 16.22
CA ASP A 380 -13.46 17.54 17.03
C ASP A 380 -12.64 16.31 17.47
N SER A 381 -12.46 16.20 18.78
CA SER A 381 -11.64 15.22 19.52
C SER A 381 -11.96 13.75 19.25
N ASN A 382 -13.00 13.46 18.47
CA ASN A 382 -13.47 12.10 18.20
C ASN A 382 -13.17 11.58 16.81
N LYS A 383 -12.54 12.34 15.90
CA LYS A 383 -12.21 11.76 14.58
C LYS A 383 -11.18 10.63 14.70
N PRO A 384 -11.36 9.49 14.00
CA PRO A 384 -10.51 8.32 14.20
C PRO A 384 -9.10 8.48 13.65
N VAL A 385 -8.91 9.42 12.70
CA VAL A 385 -7.62 9.72 12.10
C VAL A 385 -7.31 11.20 12.34
N PRO A 386 -6.35 11.52 13.23
CA PRO A 386 -5.97 12.90 13.48
C PRO A 386 -5.32 13.52 12.24
N VAL A 387 -5.75 14.72 11.87
CA VAL A 387 -5.12 15.52 10.81
C VAL A 387 -3.80 16.05 11.35
N THR A 388 -2.70 15.37 11.02
CA THR A 388 -1.34 15.73 11.48
C THR A 388 -0.59 16.53 10.43
N ALA A 389 0.52 17.17 10.83
CA ALA A 389 1.43 17.85 9.91
C ALA A 389 1.96 16.92 8.78
N ARG A 390 1.99 15.60 9.01
CA ARG A 390 2.37 14.60 8.00
C ARG A 390 1.45 14.62 6.77
N GLN A 391 0.18 15.01 6.93
CA GLN A 391 -0.74 15.15 5.80
C GLN A 391 -0.35 16.30 4.87
N LEU A 392 0.21 17.40 5.43
CA LEU A 392 0.75 18.48 4.59
C LEU A 392 2.00 18.02 3.85
N GLU A 393 2.88 17.26 4.51
CA GLU A 393 4.05 16.67 3.84
C GLU A 393 3.64 15.70 2.72
N ALA A 394 2.61 14.88 2.94
CA ALA A 394 2.03 14.00 1.93
C ALA A 394 1.54 14.78 0.70
N LEU A 395 0.79 15.88 0.90
CA LEU A 395 0.35 16.76 -0.19
C LEU A 395 1.52 17.33 -0.99
N ILE A 396 2.59 17.74 -0.31
CA ILE A 396 3.80 18.26 -0.95
C ILE A 396 4.47 17.17 -1.79
N ARG A 397 4.69 15.96 -1.23
CA ARG A 397 5.30 14.81 -1.95
C ARG A 397 4.47 14.41 -3.17
N LEU A 398 3.15 14.29 -3.01
CA LEU A 398 2.24 13.97 -4.11
C LEU A 398 2.22 15.07 -5.19
N GLY A 399 2.32 16.35 -4.79
CA GLY A 399 2.43 17.48 -5.71
C GLY A 399 3.71 17.44 -6.52
N GLU A 400 4.83 17.11 -5.88
CA GLU A 400 6.14 16.91 -6.54
C GLU A 400 6.11 15.71 -7.49
N ALA A 401 5.52 14.59 -7.07
CA ALA A 401 5.34 13.42 -7.93
C ALA A 401 4.45 13.74 -9.14
N SER A 402 3.35 14.47 -8.95
CA SER A 402 2.49 14.93 -10.05
C SER A 402 3.27 15.80 -11.02
N ALA A 403 4.14 16.67 -10.49
CA ALA A 403 4.93 17.56 -11.31
C ALA A 403 6.01 16.85 -12.13
N ARG A 404 6.66 15.85 -11.53
CA ARG A 404 7.60 14.95 -12.19
C ARG A 404 6.95 14.09 -13.26
N LEU A 405 5.72 13.63 -13.05
CA LEU A 405 5.02 12.81 -14.03
C LEU A 405 4.82 13.54 -15.37
N ARG A 406 4.72 14.88 -15.37
CA ARG A 406 4.67 15.71 -16.59
C ARG A 406 6.00 16.34 -17.00
N LEU A 407 7.10 15.87 -16.40
CA LEU A 407 8.46 16.38 -16.62
C LEU A 407 8.60 17.90 -16.49
N SER A 408 7.95 18.52 -15.49
CA SER A 408 8.05 19.97 -15.28
C SER A 408 8.65 20.33 -13.93
N ASP A 409 9.54 21.32 -13.95
CA ASP A 409 10.35 21.79 -12.82
C ASP A 409 9.56 22.60 -11.76
N ASN A 410 8.27 22.80 -11.98
CA ASN A 410 7.43 23.59 -11.07
C ASN A 410 6.14 22.85 -10.75
N VAL A 411 5.76 22.78 -9.48
CA VAL A 411 4.44 22.28 -9.05
C VAL A 411 3.42 23.41 -9.25
N THR A 412 2.45 23.20 -10.16
CA THR A 412 1.44 24.22 -10.50
C THR A 412 0.18 24.07 -9.64
N LEU A 413 -0.69 25.08 -9.70
CA LEU A 413 -2.01 25.01 -9.05
C LEU A 413 -2.86 23.82 -9.54
N ALA A 414 -2.72 23.42 -10.80
CA ALA A 414 -3.45 22.27 -11.35
C ALA A 414 -3.04 20.96 -10.66
N ASP A 415 -1.75 20.77 -10.40
CA ASP A 415 -1.25 19.61 -9.65
C ASP A 415 -1.77 19.62 -8.22
N ALA A 416 -1.74 20.79 -7.57
CA ALA A 416 -2.23 20.93 -6.20
C ALA A 416 -3.73 20.55 -6.10
N LYS A 417 -4.55 20.96 -7.07
CA LYS A 417 -5.97 20.58 -7.14
C LYS A 417 -6.17 19.09 -7.37
N ARG A 418 -5.39 18.48 -8.27
CA ARG A 418 -5.44 17.03 -8.55
C ARG A 418 -5.10 16.22 -7.30
N VAL A 419 -4.02 16.56 -6.63
CA VAL A 419 -3.57 15.87 -5.41
C VAL A 419 -4.60 16.00 -4.29
N VAL A 420 -5.20 17.18 -4.13
CA VAL A 420 -6.29 17.38 -3.17
C VAL A 420 -7.50 16.50 -3.52
N LYS A 421 -7.87 16.41 -4.79
CA LYS A 421 -8.97 15.51 -5.23
C LYS A 421 -8.71 14.05 -4.87
N ILE A 422 -7.48 13.56 -5.06
CA ILE A 422 -7.09 12.18 -4.69
C ILE A 422 -7.21 12.00 -3.17
N LEU A 423 -6.70 12.95 -2.39
CA LEU A 423 -6.78 12.88 -0.92
C LEU A 423 -8.23 12.95 -0.42
N GLU A 424 -9.07 13.80 -1.02
CA GLU A 424 -10.51 13.85 -0.74
C GLU A 424 -11.20 12.53 -1.08
N ALA A 425 -10.81 11.86 -2.17
CA ALA A 425 -11.36 10.54 -2.52
C ALA A 425 -11.03 9.49 -1.44
N CYS A 426 -9.83 9.55 -0.84
CA CYS A 426 -9.47 8.74 0.33
C CYS A 426 -10.33 9.08 1.56
N LEU A 427 -10.45 10.36 1.89
CA LEU A 427 -11.12 10.82 3.11
C LEU A 427 -12.64 10.68 3.06
N ARG A 428 -13.26 10.87 1.89
CA ARG A 428 -14.72 10.75 1.69
C ARG A 428 -15.22 9.36 2.05
N LYS A 429 -14.46 8.32 1.73
CA LYS A 429 -14.85 6.95 2.09
C LYS A 429 -14.61 6.62 3.56
N VAL A 430 -13.65 7.26 4.21
CA VAL A 430 -13.31 7.03 5.62
C VAL A 430 -14.24 7.81 6.57
N GLY A 431 -14.79 8.95 6.12
CA GLY A 431 -15.51 9.92 6.97
C GLY A 431 -16.99 10.15 6.64
N VAL A 432 -17.61 9.36 5.76
CA VAL A 432 -19.04 9.50 5.42
C VAL A 432 -19.84 8.36 6.07
N ASP A 433 -20.84 8.76 6.86
CA ASP A 433 -21.86 7.87 7.42
C ASP A 433 -22.77 7.33 6.28
N PRO A 434 -22.97 6.00 6.17
CA PRO A 434 -23.81 5.40 5.13
C PRO A 434 -25.31 5.69 5.24
N GLU A 435 -25.82 6.22 6.36
CA GLU A 435 -27.26 6.58 6.45
C GLU A 435 -27.57 7.99 5.95
N THR A 436 -26.64 8.94 6.06
CA THR A 436 -26.95 10.37 5.86
C THR A 436 -26.26 10.98 4.64
N GLY A 437 -25.17 10.38 4.15
CA GLY A 437 -24.44 10.91 2.99
C GLY A 437 -23.80 12.28 3.22
N PHE A 438 -23.85 12.82 4.44
CA PHE A 438 -23.24 14.07 4.86
C PHE A 438 -22.14 13.81 5.90
N LEU A 439 -21.10 14.64 5.83
CA LEU A 439 -19.99 14.69 6.80
C LEU A 439 -20.49 15.30 8.12
N ASP A 440 -21.14 14.50 8.97
CA ASP A 440 -21.53 14.95 10.31
C ASP A 440 -20.50 14.52 11.37
N ALA A 441 -19.81 15.51 11.93
CA ALA A 441 -18.72 15.35 12.90
C ALA A 441 -19.17 14.86 14.29
N ASP A 442 -20.48 14.82 14.56
CA ASP A 442 -21.04 14.58 15.90
C ASP A 442 -21.20 13.09 16.27
N ILE A 443 -21.01 12.14 15.34
CA ILE A 443 -21.29 10.69 15.56
C ILE A 443 -20.14 9.96 16.24
N ILE A 444 -18.93 10.49 16.11
CA ILE A 444 -17.72 9.72 16.40
C ILE A 444 -17.42 9.63 17.92
N ALA A 445 -18.16 10.39 18.73
CA ALA A 445 -18.11 10.38 20.20
C ALA A 445 -18.94 9.28 20.87
N SER A 446 -20.02 8.84 20.23
CA SER A 446 -21.09 8.08 20.90
C SER A 446 -21.55 6.85 20.14
N GLY A 447 -20.92 6.52 19.01
CA GLY A 447 -21.29 5.36 18.19
C GLY A 447 -22.73 5.42 17.65
N THR A 448 -23.37 6.58 17.70
CA THR A 448 -24.78 6.80 17.31
C THR A 448 -24.94 8.22 16.78
N SER A 449 -25.78 8.41 15.75
CA SER A 449 -26.05 9.74 15.17
C SER A 449 -26.62 10.70 16.23
N LYS A 450 -26.44 12.03 16.10
CA LYS A 450 -27.07 13.00 17.01
C LYS A 450 -28.58 12.80 17.10
N SER A 451 -29.23 12.57 15.95
CA SER A 451 -30.64 12.19 15.86
C SER A 451 -30.93 10.89 16.63
N THR A 452 -30.09 9.87 16.49
CA THR A 452 -30.26 8.58 17.17
C THR A 452 -29.99 8.71 18.68
N ARG A 453 -29.00 9.51 19.10
CA ARG A 453 -28.65 9.74 20.52
C ARG A 453 -29.71 10.57 21.22
N ASP A 454 -30.22 11.60 20.58
CA ASP A 454 -31.33 12.41 21.10
C ASP A 454 -32.58 11.56 21.20
N ARG A 455 -32.88 10.71 20.20
CA ARG A 455 -33.95 9.71 20.27
C ARG A 455 -33.73 8.68 21.36
N THR A 456 -32.53 8.13 21.53
CA THR A 456 -32.20 7.16 22.59
C THR A 456 -32.34 7.79 23.96
N LYS A 457 -31.93 9.06 24.14
CA LYS A 457 -32.18 9.82 25.38
C LYS A 457 -33.68 10.02 25.61
N SER A 458 -34.43 10.43 24.59
CA SER A 458 -35.89 10.54 24.68
C SER A 458 -36.52 9.21 25.07
N VAL A 459 -36.09 8.08 24.50
CA VAL A 459 -36.58 6.74 24.85
C VAL A 459 -36.20 6.37 26.29
N ILE A 460 -35.00 6.71 26.77
CA ILE A 460 -34.60 6.51 28.18
C ILE A 460 -35.48 7.34 29.13
N ASP A 461 -35.75 8.61 28.79
CA ASP A 461 -36.58 9.49 29.60
C ASP A 461 -38.04 9.01 29.62
N ILE A 462 -38.57 8.54 28.48
CA ILE A 462 -39.88 7.90 28.38
C ILE A 462 -39.94 6.66 29.27
N ILE A 463 -38.94 5.76 29.19
CA ILE A 463 -38.90 4.55 30.03
C ILE A 463 -38.84 4.92 31.51
N ARG A 464 -38.09 5.98 31.87
CA ARG A 464 -37.99 6.48 33.24
C ARG A 464 -39.31 7.07 33.74
N ASP A 465 -40.03 7.82 32.91
CA ASP A 465 -41.31 8.43 33.25
C ASP A 465 -42.41 7.38 33.40
N VAL A 466 -42.53 6.45 32.43
CA VAL A 466 -43.50 5.33 32.50
C VAL A 466 -43.18 4.42 33.70
N SER A 467 -41.90 4.19 34.00
CA SER A 467 -41.49 3.41 35.18
C SER A 467 -41.81 4.12 36.51
N ARG A 468 -41.86 5.46 36.55
CA ARG A 468 -42.26 6.22 37.75
C ARG A 468 -43.76 6.15 37.98
N GLU A 469 -44.56 6.21 36.91
CA GLU A 469 -46.01 6.11 36.98
C GLU A 469 -46.49 4.72 37.42
N GLN A 470 -45.79 3.65 37.00
CA GLN A 470 -46.22 2.26 37.25
C GLN A 470 -45.41 1.51 38.32
N GLN A 471 -44.73 2.21 39.23
CA GLN A 471 -43.99 1.61 40.36
C GLN A 471 -42.93 0.56 39.93
N GLY A 472 -42.07 0.93 38.96
CA GLY A 472 -40.77 0.27 38.76
C GLY A 472 -40.64 -0.68 37.56
N GLN A 473 -41.71 -0.89 36.78
CA GLN A 473 -41.65 -1.61 35.51
C GLN A 473 -42.39 -0.82 34.44
N ALA A 474 -41.78 -0.65 33.27
CA ALA A 474 -42.37 0.04 32.14
C ALA A 474 -42.86 -0.98 31.09
N PRO A 475 -44.16 -1.07 30.78
CA PRO A 475 -44.66 -1.93 29.71
C PRO A 475 -44.12 -1.50 28.34
N ARG A 476 -43.66 -2.46 27.53
CA ARG A 476 -43.10 -2.22 26.18
C ARG A 476 -44.07 -1.43 25.29
N ASP A 477 -45.35 -1.81 25.29
CA ASP A 477 -46.37 -1.13 24.48
C ASP A 477 -46.59 0.32 24.90
N ALA A 478 -46.61 0.60 26.20
CA ALA A 478 -46.79 1.97 26.71
C ALA A 478 -45.60 2.88 26.35
N VAL A 479 -44.38 2.34 26.33
CA VAL A 479 -43.17 3.07 25.89
C VAL A 479 -43.20 3.34 24.39
N LEU A 480 -43.68 2.38 23.59
CA LEU A 480 -43.80 2.53 22.13
C LEU A 480 -44.86 3.56 21.76
N ASP A 481 -46.03 3.53 22.41
CA ASP A 481 -47.12 4.47 22.16
C ASP A 481 -46.71 5.92 22.54
N ARG A 482 -45.97 6.09 23.65
CA ARG A 482 -45.43 7.40 24.08
C ARG A 482 -44.31 7.92 23.15
N ALA A 483 -43.52 7.01 22.57
CA ALA A 483 -42.49 7.35 21.60
C ALA A 483 -43.12 7.84 20.28
N GLU A 484 -44.24 7.25 19.87
CA GLU A 484 -45.01 7.65 18.70
C GLU A 484 -45.65 9.05 18.89
N GLU A 485 -46.18 9.35 20.08
CA GLU A 485 -46.67 10.70 20.46
C GLU A 485 -45.59 11.80 20.34
N LEU A 486 -44.31 11.44 20.54
CA LEU A 486 -43.16 12.33 20.45
C LEU A 486 -42.50 12.36 19.06
N GLY A 487 -43.12 11.71 18.07
CA GLY A 487 -42.68 11.71 16.68
C GLY A 487 -41.56 10.70 16.36
N ILE A 488 -41.36 9.68 17.20
CA ILE A 488 -40.46 8.56 16.93
C ILE A 488 -41.28 7.39 16.37
N ASP A 489 -40.95 6.96 15.16
CA ASP A 489 -41.61 5.82 14.51
C ASP A 489 -41.50 4.52 15.34
N ARG A 490 -42.60 3.77 15.43
CA ARG A 490 -42.74 2.60 16.32
C ARG A 490 -41.68 1.53 16.04
N ALA A 491 -41.38 1.27 14.76
CA ALA A 491 -40.35 0.32 14.35
C ALA A 491 -38.94 0.75 14.80
N LYS A 492 -38.65 2.06 14.80
CA LYS A 492 -37.36 2.61 15.23
C LYS A 492 -37.21 2.60 16.74
N ALA A 493 -38.28 2.91 17.48
CA ALA A 493 -38.29 2.82 18.93
C ALA A 493 -38.05 1.37 19.39
N GLU A 494 -38.63 0.40 18.68
CA GLU A 494 -38.44 -1.03 18.94
C GLU A 494 -36.98 -1.47 18.71
N GLU A 495 -36.36 -1.02 17.62
CA GLU A 495 -34.96 -1.31 17.33
C GLU A 495 -33.99 -0.73 18.40
N ILE A 496 -34.27 0.48 18.88
CA ILE A 496 -33.50 1.13 19.95
C ILE A 496 -33.58 0.33 21.26
N ILE A 497 -34.78 -0.14 21.63
CA ILE A 497 -34.99 -0.95 22.84
C ILE A 497 -34.24 -2.29 22.74
N ASP A 498 -34.31 -2.97 21.60
CA ASP A 498 -33.64 -4.26 21.40
C ASP A 498 -32.10 -4.11 21.34
N ARG A 499 -31.60 -2.97 20.87
CA ARG A 499 -30.18 -2.60 20.94
C ARG A 499 -29.73 -2.37 22.38
N MET A 500 -30.48 -1.56 23.13
CA MET A 500 -30.20 -1.29 24.56
C MET A 500 -30.26 -2.55 25.43
N ARG A 501 -31.07 -3.54 25.05
CA ARG A 501 -31.08 -4.86 25.70
C ARG A 501 -29.81 -5.67 25.41
N ARG A 502 -29.29 -5.64 24.17
CA ARG A 502 -28.03 -6.31 23.79
C ARG A 502 -26.81 -5.70 24.49
N ASP A 503 -26.81 -4.38 24.64
CA ASP A 503 -25.73 -3.62 25.26
C ASP A 503 -25.78 -3.64 26.81
N GLY A 504 -26.83 -4.21 27.39
CA GLY A 504 -26.99 -4.36 28.85
C GLY A 504 -27.52 -3.12 29.57
N GLY A 505 -28.07 -2.13 28.87
CA GLY A 505 -28.65 -0.92 29.48
C GLY A 505 -30.08 -1.09 30.00
N ILE A 506 -30.83 -2.08 29.49
CA ILE A 506 -32.20 -2.41 29.92
C ILE A 506 -32.31 -3.90 30.22
N PHE A 507 -32.99 -4.24 31.31
CA PHE A 507 -33.32 -5.60 31.72
C PHE A 507 -34.82 -5.88 31.57
N GLU A 508 -35.15 -7.06 31.07
CA GLU A 508 -36.54 -7.53 30.89
C GLU A 508 -36.84 -8.66 31.92
N PRO A 509 -37.34 -8.33 33.13
CA PRO A 509 -37.65 -9.33 34.16
C PRO A 509 -38.84 -10.23 33.81
N ARG A 510 -39.76 -9.76 32.98
CA ARG A 510 -40.92 -10.51 32.46
C ARG A 510 -41.16 -10.11 31.00
N PRO A 511 -41.66 -11.02 30.15
CA PRO A 511 -41.96 -10.70 28.76
C PRO A 511 -42.83 -9.44 28.65
N GLY A 512 -42.34 -8.43 27.93
CA GLY A 512 -43.01 -7.15 27.71
C GLY A 512 -42.85 -6.10 28.82
N MET A 513 -42.05 -6.36 29.86
CA MET A 513 -41.79 -5.41 30.95
C MET A 513 -40.33 -4.98 30.96
N LEU A 514 -40.07 -3.70 30.73
CA LEU A 514 -38.73 -3.10 30.67
C LEU A 514 -38.36 -2.47 32.01
N LYS A 515 -37.09 -2.62 32.41
CA LYS A 515 -36.51 -1.95 33.57
C LYS A 515 -35.10 -1.44 33.23
N LEU A 516 -34.83 -0.17 33.50
CA LEU A 516 -33.50 0.40 33.34
C LEU A 516 -32.53 -0.21 34.37
N LEU A 517 -31.35 -0.63 33.92
CA LEU A 517 -30.23 -0.96 34.80
C LEU A 517 -29.50 0.35 35.08
N GLU A 518 -29.60 0.86 36.32
CA GLU A 518 -28.80 2.02 36.72
C GLU A 518 -27.31 1.61 36.75
N SER A 519 -26.46 2.39 36.09
CA SER A 519 -25.01 2.36 36.22
C SER A 519 -24.57 3.21 37.41
#